data_AF-A0A970FAL6-F1
#
_entry.id   AF-A0A970FAL6-F1
#
_cell.length_a   1.000
_cell.length_b   1.000
_cell.length_c   1.000
_cell.angle_alpha   90.00
_cell.angle_beta   90.00
_cell.angle_gamma   90.00
#
_symmetry.space_group_name_H-M   'P 1'
#
loop_
_entity.id
_entity.type
_entity.pdbx_description
1 polymer ?
#
loop_
_entity_poly.entity_id
_entity_poly.type
_entity_poly.pdbx_seq_one_letter_code
_entity_poly.pdbx_strand_id
1 'polypeptide(L)'
;MKDELLKPPSSIGNDDNVVMPSEAVEGGANISTPKRGSVLEGRVRALLHLRGFQTVTNKKVLDHEIDVWGEDDNHRVVLVECKEFYDGIPISASHIRNFFGKVYDIEHNYGENVYLAMFVSISGFTDPARALCERLGIFAVDYNTLELLEQSLEEIAPRHSTLEDQTVIELRKQRDKLSEEISKRNLVRRLAQQIEYYERTLQTKTLPSFLVPSSISTSFWLSNVEEIPFVGLNGTFKDFTVPAFPYIAHVIYEQRRIFGHKRLCVSTEYFEMQNGVIQITGTNLRDISAAPTEDAQPLMKELIGKPVLTLDEYELGTVADILISYRKTGWAVEAIKVSSSKYFKDKLTQPEFSIPGERISLKEGMSWQLVAHVKVALELANHQF
;
A
#
# COMPACT_ATOMS: atom_id res chain seq x y z
N MET A 1 6.81 -26.52 -61.15
CA MET A 1 7.39 -26.98 -62.42
C MET A 1 8.82 -26.50 -62.45
N LYS A 2 9.74 -27.46 -62.35
CA LYS A 2 11.20 -27.41 -62.53
C LYS A 2 12.00 -26.64 -61.47
N ASP A 3 12.76 -27.33 -60.61
CA ASP A 3 13.96 -28.14 -60.91
C ASP A 3 15.11 -27.22 -61.33
N GLU A 4 16.37 -27.39 -60.97
CA GLU A 4 17.15 -28.32 -60.14
C GLU A 4 18.55 -27.66 -60.21
N LEU A 5 19.33 -27.61 -59.13
CA LEU A 5 20.33 -28.64 -58.81
C LEU A 5 21.48 -28.70 -59.82
N LEU A 6 22.71 -28.45 -59.35
CA LEU A 6 23.96 -29.10 -59.82
C LEU A 6 25.14 -28.81 -58.86
N LYS A 7 25.22 -29.56 -57.74
CA LYS A 7 26.15 -30.71 -57.47
C LYS A 7 27.53 -30.75 -58.21
N PRO A 8 28.52 -31.59 -57.79
CA PRO A 8 29.16 -31.85 -56.48
C PRO A 8 30.72 -32.15 -56.60
N PRO A 9 31.35 -33.23 -56.06
CA PRO A 9 31.97 -33.44 -54.71
C PRO A 9 33.40 -34.07 -54.73
N SER A 10 33.93 -34.44 -53.55
CA SER A 10 34.68 -35.68 -53.17
C SER A 10 35.68 -35.35 -52.04
N SER A 11 35.95 -36.16 -51.02
CA SER A 11 36.09 -37.62 -50.85
C SER A 11 35.83 -38.00 -49.36
N ILE A 12 35.08 -39.05 -49.00
CA ILE A 12 35.50 -40.47 -48.74
C ILE A 12 36.73 -40.57 -47.81
N GLY A 13 36.77 -41.28 -46.66
CA GLY A 13 35.84 -42.21 -46.00
C GLY A 13 36.50 -42.88 -44.76
N ASN A 14 35.68 -43.64 -44.01
CA ASN A 14 35.93 -44.88 -43.23
C ASN A 14 36.94 -44.86 -42.06
N ASP A 15 36.85 -45.63 -40.97
CA ASP A 15 35.88 -46.59 -40.40
C ASP A 15 36.31 -46.83 -38.92
N ASP A 16 35.33 -47.12 -38.06
CA ASP A 16 35.30 -48.03 -36.90
C ASP A 16 36.57 -48.40 -36.09
N ASN A 17 36.52 -48.18 -34.75
CA ASN A 17 36.38 -49.30 -33.79
C ASN A 17 36.21 -48.88 -32.31
N VAL A 18 35.41 -49.71 -31.64
CA VAL A 18 34.92 -49.77 -30.26
C VAL A 18 36.01 -50.10 -29.24
N VAL A 19 35.97 -49.55 -27.99
CA VAL A 19 36.17 -50.24 -26.68
C VAL A 19 35.77 -49.30 -25.52
N MET A 20 34.90 -49.75 -24.61
CA MET A 20 34.76 -49.38 -23.18
C MET A 20 35.18 -50.62 -22.36
N PRO A 21 35.39 -50.61 -21.01
CA PRO A 21 35.69 -49.54 -20.04
C PRO A 21 36.90 -49.90 -19.11
N SER A 22 37.33 -49.00 -18.21
CA SER A 22 37.99 -49.40 -16.95
C SER A 22 37.89 -48.31 -15.89
N GLU A 23 37.21 -48.62 -14.79
CA GLU A 23 37.32 -47.91 -13.51
C GLU A 23 38.72 -48.10 -12.90
N ALA A 24 39.28 -47.03 -12.36
CA ALA A 24 40.26 -47.09 -11.28
C ALA A 24 40.14 -45.82 -10.42
N VAL A 25 40.09 -46.06 -9.12
CA VAL A 25 39.80 -45.16 -8.01
C VAL A 25 41.07 -44.42 -7.55
N GLU A 26 40.84 -43.30 -6.85
CA GLU A 26 41.69 -42.65 -5.83
C GLU A 26 42.67 -41.50 -6.23
N GLY A 27 42.40 -40.33 -5.61
CA GLY A 27 43.40 -39.66 -4.78
C GLY A 27 44.19 -38.51 -5.42
N GLY A 28 43.68 -37.28 -5.31
CA GLY A 28 44.49 -36.08 -5.58
C GLY A 28 43.72 -34.79 -5.41
N ALA A 29 43.86 -34.16 -4.24
CA ALA A 29 43.28 -32.87 -3.91
C ALA A 29 43.81 -31.76 -4.84
N ASN A 30 43.02 -31.40 -5.85
CA ASN A 30 43.22 -30.16 -6.59
C ASN A 30 42.62 -29.00 -5.78
N ILE A 31 43.46 -28.36 -4.97
CA ILE A 31 43.17 -27.05 -4.38
C ILE A 31 43.21 -26.03 -5.53
N SER A 32 42.10 -25.90 -6.24
CA SER A 32 41.90 -24.79 -7.17
C SER A 32 41.74 -23.50 -6.38
N THR A 33 42.66 -22.54 -6.59
CA THR A 33 42.57 -21.18 -6.06
C THR A 33 41.20 -20.56 -6.32
N PRO A 34 40.52 -19.97 -5.31
CA PRO A 34 39.08 -19.76 -5.42
C PRO A 34 38.76 -18.35 -5.99
N LYS A 35 37.72 -18.26 -6.84
CA LYS A 35 37.27 -17.06 -7.59
C LYS A 35 36.62 -16.01 -6.67
N ARG A 36 36.94 -14.71 -6.83
CA ARG A 36 36.32 -13.57 -6.08
C ARG A 36 34.82 -13.77 -5.81
N GLY A 37 34.46 -13.79 -4.52
CA GLY A 37 33.18 -14.29 -3.96
C GLY A 37 33.37 -15.52 -3.05
N SER A 38 34.51 -16.21 -3.16
CA SER A 38 34.74 -17.53 -2.55
C SER A 38 35.59 -17.55 -1.27
N VAL A 39 35.95 -16.39 -0.70
CA VAL A 39 36.94 -16.34 0.41
C VAL A 39 36.25 -16.52 1.75
N LEU A 40 35.23 -15.73 2.09
CA LEU A 40 34.54 -15.85 3.38
C LEU A 40 33.74 -17.14 3.52
N GLU A 41 32.94 -17.51 2.50
CA GLU A 41 32.25 -18.81 2.48
C GLU A 41 33.25 -19.98 2.59
N GLY A 42 34.37 -19.89 1.87
CA GLY A 42 35.43 -20.90 1.90
C GLY A 42 36.06 -21.06 3.28
N ARG A 43 36.29 -19.95 3.98
CA ARG A 43 36.79 -19.92 5.37
C ARG A 43 35.80 -20.54 6.34
N VAL A 44 34.54 -20.13 6.28
CA VAL A 44 33.48 -20.65 7.16
C VAL A 44 33.23 -22.14 6.90
N ARG A 45 33.27 -22.56 5.63
CA ARG A 45 33.18 -23.97 5.24
C ARG A 45 34.31 -24.79 5.86
N ALA A 46 35.55 -24.31 5.78
CA ALA A 46 36.70 -24.98 6.39
C ALA A 46 36.56 -25.05 7.92
N LEU A 47 36.12 -23.97 8.56
CA LEU A 47 35.84 -23.92 9.99
C LEU A 47 34.81 -24.98 10.41
N LEU A 48 33.67 -25.05 9.73
CA LEU A 48 32.62 -26.03 10.03
C LEU A 48 33.09 -27.46 9.75
N HIS A 49 33.87 -27.68 8.70
CA HIS A 49 34.44 -29.00 8.40
C HIS A 49 35.39 -29.48 9.50
N LEU A 50 36.24 -28.60 10.03
CA LEU A 50 37.09 -28.90 11.19
C LEU A 50 36.29 -29.20 12.47
N ARG A 51 35.02 -28.80 12.52
CA ARG A 51 34.08 -29.08 13.62
C ARG A 51 33.21 -30.32 13.38
N GLY A 52 33.50 -31.10 12.35
CA GLY A 52 32.81 -32.37 12.08
C GLY A 52 31.54 -32.23 11.25
N PHE A 53 31.28 -31.06 10.64
CA PHE A 53 30.16 -30.90 9.72
C PHE A 53 30.56 -31.21 8.27
N GLN A 54 29.71 -31.94 7.56
CA GLN A 54 29.74 -32.02 6.11
C GLN A 54 29.15 -30.73 5.54
N THR A 55 29.88 -30.08 4.63
CA THR A 55 29.55 -28.72 4.22
C THR A 55 29.32 -28.57 2.73
N VAL A 56 28.30 -27.79 2.37
CA VAL A 56 27.94 -27.44 0.99
C VAL A 56 27.77 -25.92 0.91
N THR A 57 28.28 -25.29 -0.15
CA THR A 57 28.08 -23.86 -0.39
C THR A 57 26.94 -23.61 -1.35
N ASN A 58 26.29 -22.44 -1.22
CA ASN A 58 25.21 -21.98 -2.09
C ASN A 58 24.08 -23.02 -2.26
N LYS A 59 23.74 -23.72 -1.16
CA LYS A 59 22.69 -24.74 -1.17
C LYS A 59 21.34 -24.04 -1.28
N LYS A 60 20.53 -24.47 -2.25
CA LYS A 60 19.16 -23.96 -2.44
C LYS A 60 18.15 -24.89 -1.79
N VAL A 61 17.32 -24.34 -0.91
CA VAL A 61 16.23 -25.05 -0.22
C VAL A 61 15.00 -24.15 -0.22
N LEU A 62 13.88 -24.61 -0.80
CA LEU A 62 12.64 -23.83 -0.91
C LEU A 62 12.85 -22.41 -1.48
N ASP A 63 13.63 -22.30 -2.56
CA ASP A 63 14.06 -21.04 -3.19
C ASP A 63 14.96 -20.12 -2.32
N HIS A 64 15.26 -20.51 -1.07
CA HIS A 64 16.26 -19.85 -0.25
C HIS A 64 17.66 -20.37 -0.57
N GLU A 65 18.54 -19.45 -0.97
CA GLU A 65 19.97 -19.72 -1.10
C GLU A 65 20.66 -19.47 0.25
N ILE A 66 21.33 -20.51 0.76
CA ILE A 66 22.14 -20.48 1.98
C ILE A 66 23.61 -20.57 1.57
N ASP A 67 24.38 -19.55 1.95
CA ASP A 67 25.76 -19.36 1.52
C ASP A 67 26.64 -20.54 1.98
N VAL A 68 26.48 -21.00 3.23
CA VAL A 68 27.09 -22.26 3.72
C VAL A 68 26.10 -23.08 4.54
N TRP A 69 25.92 -24.34 4.15
CA TRP A 69 25.15 -25.35 4.85
C TRP A 69 26.09 -26.39 5.46
N GLY A 70 26.01 -26.60 6.77
CA GLY A 70 26.70 -27.68 7.47
C GLY A 70 25.71 -28.70 8.03
N GLU A 71 26.00 -29.99 7.91
CA GLU A 71 25.22 -31.08 8.52
C GLU A 71 26.16 -32.09 9.17
N ASP A 72 25.90 -32.48 10.41
CA ASP A 72 26.68 -33.51 11.11
C ASP A 72 26.02 -34.90 11.03
N ASP A 73 26.70 -35.92 11.57
CA ASP A 73 26.22 -37.30 11.57
C ASP A 73 24.93 -37.51 12.40
N ASN A 74 24.55 -36.54 13.24
CA ASN A 74 23.30 -36.53 14.00
C ASN A 74 22.17 -35.75 13.29
N HIS A 75 22.37 -35.42 12.01
CA HIS A 75 21.48 -34.57 11.21
C HIS A 75 21.23 -33.18 11.81
N ARG A 76 22.16 -32.67 12.63
CA ARG A 76 22.11 -31.29 13.11
C ARG A 76 22.62 -30.36 12.03
N VAL A 77 21.82 -29.36 11.71
CA VAL A 77 22.09 -28.41 10.63
C VAL A 77 22.63 -27.10 11.18
N VAL A 78 23.71 -26.62 10.58
CA VAL A 78 24.25 -25.26 10.77
C VAL A 78 23.98 -24.46 9.50
N LEU A 79 23.22 -23.37 9.64
CA LEU A 79 22.92 -22.45 8.56
C LEU A 79 23.79 -21.20 8.68
N VAL A 80 24.43 -20.80 7.59
CA VAL A 80 25.29 -19.63 7.57
C VAL A 80 24.96 -18.70 6.42
N GLU A 81 24.76 -17.42 6.74
CA GLU A 81 24.80 -16.32 5.76
C GLU A 81 26.15 -15.58 5.86
N CYS A 82 26.78 -15.38 4.71
CA CYS A 82 28.02 -14.64 4.54
C CYS A 82 27.73 -13.31 3.84
N LYS A 83 28.21 -12.20 4.40
CA LYS A 83 28.14 -10.88 3.75
C LYS A 83 29.48 -10.17 3.79
N GLU A 84 29.98 -9.82 2.61
CA GLU A 84 31.23 -9.09 2.42
C GLU A 84 30.92 -7.67 1.92
N PHE A 85 31.01 -6.67 2.81
CA PHE A 85 30.95 -5.25 2.45
C PHE A 85 32.36 -4.64 2.57
N TYR A 86 33.05 -4.50 1.43
CA TYR A 86 34.43 -3.97 1.38
C TYR A 86 34.52 -2.45 1.53
N ASP A 87 33.37 -1.76 1.51
CA ASP A 87 33.25 -0.33 1.81
C ASP A 87 33.14 -0.03 3.31
N GLY A 88 33.15 -1.07 4.16
CA GLY A 88 33.09 -0.94 5.61
C GLY A 88 31.69 -0.67 6.17
N ILE A 89 30.63 -0.78 5.36
CA ILE A 89 29.26 -0.60 5.84
C ILE A 89 28.86 -1.80 6.72
N PRO A 90 28.49 -1.57 7.99
CA PRO A 90 28.14 -2.65 8.92
C PRO A 90 26.76 -3.25 8.60
N ILE A 91 26.55 -4.50 9.04
CA ILE A 91 25.28 -5.20 8.86
C ILE A 91 24.16 -4.52 9.66
N SER A 92 23.08 -4.20 8.95
CA SER A 92 21.86 -3.63 9.52
C SER A 92 20.86 -4.70 9.96
N ALA A 93 19.90 -4.31 10.81
CA ALA A 93 18.86 -5.21 11.31
C ALA A 93 17.93 -5.77 10.21
N SER A 94 17.89 -5.19 9.01
CA SER A 94 17.11 -5.75 7.88
C SER A 94 17.75 -7.03 7.34
N HIS A 95 19.09 -7.08 7.23
CA HIS A 95 19.79 -8.28 6.78
C HIS A 95 19.59 -9.45 7.75
N ILE A 96 19.63 -9.16 9.05
CA ILE A 96 19.38 -10.16 10.10
C ILE A 96 17.95 -10.69 10.04
N ARG A 97 16.95 -9.83 9.81
CA ARG A 97 15.55 -10.26 9.63
C ARG A 97 15.38 -11.16 8.41
N ASN A 98 16.03 -10.83 7.30
CA ASN A 98 15.96 -11.64 6.08
C ASN A 98 16.55 -13.03 6.32
N PHE A 99 17.74 -13.11 6.94
CA PHE A 99 18.35 -14.40 7.26
C PHE A 99 17.52 -15.21 8.27
N PHE A 100 16.99 -14.57 9.32
CA PHE A 100 16.10 -15.23 10.27
C PHE A 100 14.87 -15.85 9.57
N GLY A 101 14.29 -15.15 8.59
CA GLY A 101 13.18 -15.70 7.79
C GLY A 101 13.57 -17.00 7.08
N LYS A 102 14.75 -17.04 6.44
CA LYS A 102 15.27 -18.26 5.80
C LYS A 102 15.45 -19.40 6.80
N VAL A 103 16.09 -19.11 7.94
CA VAL A 103 16.33 -20.09 9.02
C VAL A 103 15.01 -20.65 9.53
N TYR A 104 14.05 -19.77 9.82
CA TYR A 104 12.73 -20.16 10.30
C TYR A 104 12.01 -21.07 9.31
N ASP A 105 12.02 -20.73 8.02
CA ASP A 105 11.37 -21.54 6.98
C ASP A 105 12.04 -22.92 6.82
N ILE A 106 13.36 -22.99 6.87
CA ILE A 106 14.10 -24.26 6.76
C ILE A 106 13.83 -25.15 7.99
N GLU A 107 13.84 -24.58 9.19
CA GLU A 107 13.56 -25.33 10.42
C GLU A 107 12.09 -25.80 10.49
N HIS A 108 11.14 -24.90 10.25
CA HIS A 108 9.73 -25.15 10.53
C HIS A 108 8.95 -25.70 9.33
N ASN A 109 9.29 -25.31 8.10
CA ASN A 109 8.55 -25.76 6.91
C ASN A 109 9.23 -26.93 6.22
N TYR A 110 10.57 -26.99 6.23
CA TYR A 110 11.32 -28.13 5.68
C TYR A 110 11.60 -29.20 6.76
N GLY A 111 11.49 -28.85 8.05
CA GLY A 111 11.59 -29.79 9.17
C GLY A 111 13.03 -30.15 9.54
N GLU A 112 14.00 -29.32 9.13
CA GLU A 112 15.40 -29.55 9.42
C GLU A 112 15.74 -29.26 10.88
N ASN A 113 16.62 -30.06 11.46
CA ASN A 113 17.05 -29.90 12.84
C ASN A 113 18.14 -28.81 12.94
N VAL A 114 17.72 -27.55 12.85
CA VAL A 114 18.65 -26.40 12.91
C VAL A 114 19.24 -26.28 14.32
N TYR A 115 20.52 -26.62 14.43
CA TYR A 115 21.29 -26.56 15.67
C TYR A 115 21.90 -25.18 15.90
N LEU A 116 22.31 -24.50 14.82
CA LEU A 116 22.94 -23.18 14.90
C LEU A 116 22.64 -22.36 13.65
N ALA A 117 22.23 -21.11 13.87
CA ALA A 117 22.18 -20.08 12.83
C ALA A 117 23.30 -19.07 13.04
N MET A 118 24.12 -18.87 12.01
CA MET A 118 25.28 -17.98 12.07
C MET A 118 25.22 -16.92 10.99
N PHE A 119 25.46 -15.66 11.36
CA PHE A 119 25.57 -14.56 10.41
C PHE A 119 27.00 -14.04 10.45
N VAL A 120 27.72 -14.14 9.33
CA VAL A 120 29.15 -13.82 9.25
C VAL A 120 29.35 -12.59 8.39
N SER A 121 30.03 -11.57 8.94
CA SER A 121 30.37 -10.36 8.20
C SER A 121 31.74 -9.83 8.55
N ILE A 122 32.52 -9.48 7.52
CA ILE A 122 33.82 -8.83 7.71
C ILE A 122 33.70 -7.33 8.05
N SER A 123 32.54 -6.70 7.80
CA SER A 123 32.29 -5.28 8.07
C SER A 123 31.68 -5.00 9.45
N GLY A 124 31.43 -6.05 10.24
CA GLY A 124 30.81 -5.94 11.57
C GLY A 124 29.31 -5.67 11.53
N PHE A 125 28.74 -5.32 12.69
CA PHE A 125 27.29 -5.19 12.89
C PHE A 125 26.96 -3.83 13.50
N THR A 126 25.83 -3.26 13.10
CA THR A 126 25.22 -2.14 13.82
C THR A 126 24.68 -2.61 15.19
N ASP A 127 24.63 -1.73 16.19
CA ASP A 127 24.11 -2.10 17.52
C ASP A 127 22.69 -2.70 17.48
N PRO A 128 21.73 -2.17 16.67
CA PRO A 128 20.42 -2.79 16.54
C PRO A 128 20.46 -4.17 15.87
N ALA A 129 21.40 -4.42 14.94
CA ALA A 129 21.57 -5.73 14.33
C ALA A 129 22.16 -6.73 15.32
N ARG A 130 23.19 -6.33 16.09
CA ARG A 130 23.81 -7.18 17.12
C ARG A 130 22.80 -7.53 18.22
N ALA A 131 22.06 -6.54 18.73
CA ALA A 131 20.98 -6.77 19.69
C ALA A 131 19.83 -7.62 19.12
N LEU A 132 19.61 -7.60 17.80
CA LEU A 132 18.63 -8.47 17.16
C LEU A 132 19.16 -9.90 17.02
N CYS A 133 20.42 -10.10 16.64
CA CYS A 133 21.06 -11.42 16.61
C CYS A 133 21.00 -12.11 17.98
N GLU A 134 21.36 -11.39 19.05
CA GLU A 134 21.29 -11.90 20.43
C GLU A 134 19.87 -12.31 20.83
N ARG A 135 18.85 -11.49 20.51
CA ARG A 135 17.45 -11.81 20.79
C ARG A 135 16.91 -13.00 20.00
N LEU A 136 17.43 -13.24 18.79
CA LEU A 136 16.97 -14.30 17.89
C LEU A 136 17.81 -15.58 17.97
N GLY A 137 18.82 -15.63 18.84
CA GLY A 137 19.73 -16.77 18.93
C GLY A 137 20.61 -16.95 17.68
N ILE A 138 20.80 -15.90 16.89
CA ILE A 138 21.72 -15.91 15.74
C ILE A 138 23.11 -15.56 16.24
N PHE A 139 24.07 -16.43 15.97
CA PHE A 139 25.46 -16.18 16.31
C PHE A 139 26.06 -15.19 15.32
N ALA A 140 26.20 -13.93 15.76
CA ALA A 140 26.82 -12.87 14.98
C ALA A 140 28.34 -12.99 15.04
N VAL A 141 28.97 -13.23 13.89
CA VAL A 141 30.42 -13.43 13.78
C VAL A 141 30.99 -12.30 12.93
N ASP A 142 31.74 -11.40 13.56
CA ASP A 142 32.53 -10.39 12.86
C ASP A 142 33.92 -10.92 12.49
N TYR A 143 34.70 -10.12 11.75
CA TYR A 143 36.04 -10.50 11.29
C TYR A 143 36.93 -11.03 12.43
N ASN A 144 37.00 -10.30 13.54
CA ASN A 144 37.85 -10.66 14.68
C ASN A 144 37.35 -11.95 15.36
N THR A 145 36.03 -12.09 15.50
CA THR A 145 35.42 -13.29 16.07
C THR A 145 35.68 -14.51 15.18
N LEU A 146 35.64 -14.36 13.85
CA LEU A 146 35.94 -15.44 12.91
C LEU A 146 37.40 -15.90 13.04
N GLU A 147 38.36 -14.97 13.08
CA GLU A 147 39.78 -15.32 13.27
C GLU A 147 40.02 -16.08 14.58
N LEU A 148 39.35 -15.67 15.67
CA LEU A 148 39.45 -16.36 16.96
C LEU A 148 38.87 -17.78 16.90
N LEU A 149 37.73 -17.97 16.21
CA LEU A 149 37.09 -19.28 16.05
C LEU A 149 37.92 -20.23 15.18
N GLU A 150 38.59 -19.71 14.16
CA GLU A 150 39.52 -20.48 13.30
C GLU A 150 40.76 -20.96 14.07
N GLN A 151 41.17 -20.23 15.10
CA GLN A 151 42.33 -20.55 15.93
C GLN A 151 41.97 -21.39 17.18
N SER A 152 40.70 -21.42 17.57
CA SER A 152 40.24 -22.19 18.73
C SER A 152 39.87 -23.63 18.34
N LEU A 153 39.78 -24.52 19.33
CA LEU A 153 39.13 -25.83 19.20
C LEU A 153 37.77 -25.87 19.90
N GLU A 154 37.26 -24.71 20.33
CA GLU A 154 36.01 -24.63 21.07
C GLU A 154 34.83 -25.03 20.19
N GLU A 155 33.90 -25.79 20.78
CA GLU A 155 32.63 -26.12 20.15
C GLU A 155 31.87 -24.81 19.87
N ILE A 156 31.36 -24.66 18.64
CA ILE A 156 30.54 -23.51 18.27
C ILE A 156 29.16 -23.74 18.88
N ALA A 157 29.00 -23.34 20.14
CA ALA A 157 27.77 -23.53 20.90
C ALA A 157 26.89 -22.27 20.93
N PRO A 158 25.56 -22.41 21.12
CA PRO A 158 24.65 -21.27 21.27
C PRO A 158 25.02 -20.42 22.50
N ARG A 159 25.16 -19.09 22.34
CA ARG A 159 25.35 -18.16 23.47
C ARG A 159 23.99 -17.66 23.97
N HIS A 160 23.57 -18.09 25.16
CA HIS A 160 22.46 -17.49 25.90
C HIS A 160 23.01 -16.60 27.04
N SER A 161 22.60 -15.34 27.13
CA SER A 161 23.02 -14.41 28.19
C SER A 161 22.09 -14.46 29.42
N THR A 162 22.64 -14.60 30.63
CA THR A 162 21.90 -14.58 31.92
C THR A 162 22.41 -13.51 32.90
N LEU A 163 21.46 -12.78 33.53
CA LEU A 163 21.39 -12.45 34.97
C LEU A 163 22.16 -11.27 35.64
N GLU A 164 22.30 -10.07 35.05
CA GLU A 164 22.57 -8.86 35.87
C GLU A 164 21.67 -7.69 35.48
N ASP A 165 20.71 -7.39 36.36
CA ASP A 165 20.37 -6.06 36.90
C ASP A 165 19.01 -6.14 37.64
N GLN A 166 18.72 -7.10 38.54
CA GLN A 166 17.33 -7.37 38.98
C GLN A 166 16.52 -6.12 39.39
N THR A 167 17.10 -5.15 40.09
CA THR A 167 16.42 -3.90 40.46
C THR A 167 16.28 -2.92 39.30
N VAL A 168 17.28 -2.78 38.43
CA VAL A 168 17.21 -1.96 37.22
C VAL A 168 16.32 -2.62 36.16
N ILE A 169 16.30 -3.95 36.09
CA ILE A 169 15.37 -4.80 35.35
C ILE A 169 13.97 -4.63 35.93
N GLU A 170 13.78 -4.56 37.24
CA GLU A 170 12.46 -4.30 37.85
C GLU A 170 11.98 -2.88 37.57
N LEU A 171 12.85 -1.88 37.67
CA LEU A 171 12.53 -0.49 37.34
C LEU A 171 12.34 -0.29 35.82
N ARG A 172 13.11 -0.98 34.98
CA ARG A 172 12.90 -1.05 33.52
C ARG A 172 11.62 -1.81 33.21
N LYS A 173 11.32 -2.93 33.88
CA LYS A 173 10.04 -3.65 33.77
C LYS A 173 8.88 -2.76 34.21
N GLN A 174 9.02 -1.92 35.24
CA GLN A 174 7.98 -1.00 35.67
C GLN A 174 7.83 0.18 34.70
N ARG A 175 8.93 0.78 34.24
CA ARG A 175 8.93 1.83 33.21
C ARG A 175 8.38 1.30 31.90
N ASP A 176 8.79 0.11 31.49
CA ASP A 176 8.35 -0.55 30.27
C ASP A 176 6.91 -0.97 30.43
N LYS A 177 6.47 -1.44 31.60
CA LYS A 177 5.05 -1.70 31.90
C LYS A 177 4.21 -0.42 31.87
N LEU A 178 4.72 0.70 32.38
CA LEU A 178 4.04 2.01 32.33
C LEU A 178 4.05 2.63 30.93
N SER A 179 5.16 2.52 30.20
CA SER A 179 5.30 2.96 28.81
C SER A 179 4.46 2.10 27.88
N GLU A 180 4.41 0.79 28.13
CA GLU A 180 3.51 -0.16 27.49
C GLU A 180 2.07 0.10 27.93
N GLU A 181 1.79 0.57 29.15
CA GLU A 181 0.45 0.96 29.57
C GLU A 181 0.00 2.29 28.95
N ILE A 182 0.89 3.28 28.80
CA ILE A 182 0.63 4.53 28.07
C ILE A 182 0.52 4.24 26.58
N SER A 183 1.37 3.37 26.04
CA SER A 183 1.30 2.91 24.66
C SER A 183 0.06 2.08 24.45
N LYS A 184 -0.35 1.24 25.40
CA LYS A 184 -1.63 0.52 25.44
C LYS A 184 -2.79 1.47 25.59
N ARG A 185 -2.71 2.59 26.32
CA ARG A 185 -3.78 3.59 26.40
C ARG A 185 -3.88 4.44 25.13
N ASN A 186 -2.76 4.81 24.53
CA ASN A 186 -2.70 5.50 23.24
C ASN A 186 -3.07 4.58 22.08
N LEU A 187 -2.71 3.30 22.19
CA LEU A 187 -3.12 2.23 21.29
C LEU A 187 -4.57 1.91 21.55
N VAL A 188 -5.09 1.84 22.77
CA VAL A 188 -6.52 1.67 23.08
C VAL A 188 -7.31 2.88 22.61
N ARG A 189 -6.75 4.10 22.65
CA ARG A 189 -7.41 5.29 22.08
C ARG A 189 -7.38 5.29 20.55
N ARG A 190 -6.25 4.92 19.94
CA ARG A 190 -6.13 4.74 18.48
C ARG A 190 -6.95 3.56 17.98
N LEU A 191 -6.97 2.47 18.72
CA LEU A 191 -7.79 1.28 18.51
C LEU A 191 -9.24 1.61 18.81
N ALA A 192 -9.59 2.47 19.77
CA ALA A 192 -10.98 2.90 19.96
C ALA A 192 -11.42 3.77 18.80
N GLN A 193 -10.57 4.66 18.28
CA GLN A 193 -10.85 5.43 17.07
C GLN A 193 -10.86 4.54 15.81
N GLN A 194 -9.98 3.54 15.73
CA GLN A 194 -9.96 2.55 14.66
C GLN A 194 -11.09 1.55 14.79
N ILE A 195 -11.56 1.23 16.00
CA ILE A 195 -12.72 0.38 16.29
C ILE A 195 -13.96 1.18 15.97
N GLU A 196 -14.08 2.45 16.34
CA GLU A 196 -15.18 3.31 15.91
C GLU A 196 -15.19 3.46 14.38
N TYR A 197 -14.01 3.61 13.76
CA TYR A 197 -13.84 3.59 12.30
C TYR A 197 -14.19 2.22 11.69
N TYR A 198 -13.73 1.12 12.28
CA TYR A 198 -13.95 -0.25 11.81
C TYR A 198 -15.34 -0.75 12.13
N GLU A 199 -16.01 -0.26 13.18
CA GLU A 199 -17.41 -0.48 13.53
C GLU A 199 -18.27 0.30 12.56
N ARG A 200 -17.91 1.55 12.23
CA ARG A 200 -18.57 2.30 11.16
C ARG A 200 -18.35 1.63 9.79
N THR A 201 -17.16 1.08 9.54
CA THR A 201 -16.82 0.33 8.32
C THR A 201 -17.47 -1.06 8.31
N LEU A 202 -17.57 -1.74 9.46
CA LEU A 202 -18.22 -3.04 9.62
C LEU A 202 -19.70 -2.84 9.51
N GLN A 203 -20.32 -1.92 10.24
CA GLN A 203 -21.73 -1.56 10.06
C GLN A 203 -22.01 -1.24 8.59
N THR A 204 -21.19 -0.44 7.90
CA THR A 204 -21.38 -0.18 6.47
C THR A 204 -21.10 -1.38 5.55
N LYS A 205 -20.24 -2.34 5.94
CA LYS A 205 -19.98 -3.62 5.23
C LYS A 205 -20.93 -4.77 5.59
N THR A 206 -21.56 -4.73 6.77
CA THR A 206 -22.46 -5.74 7.33
C THR A 206 -23.92 -5.31 7.25
N LEU A 207 -24.19 -4.06 6.82
CA LEU A 207 -25.44 -3.75 6.16
C LEU A 207 -25.59 -4.78 5.02
N PRO A 208 -26.66 -5.61 5.04
CA PRO A 208 -26.97 -6.49 3.93
C PRO A 208 -26.94 -5.70 2.62
N SER A 209 -26.60 -6.34 1.51
CA SER A 209 -26.47 -5.68 0.18
C SER A 209 -27.71 -4.89 -0.28
N PHE A 210 -28.87 -5.07 0.38
CA PHE A 210 -30.11 -4.30 0.19
C PHE A 210 -30.30 -3.10 1.15
N LEU A 211 -29.48 -2.95 2.19
CA LEU A 211 -29.39 -1.76 3.05
C LEU A 211 -28.18 -0.87 2.73
N VAL A 212 -27.38 -1.23 1.72
CA VAL A 212 -26.47 -0.28 1.06
C VAL A 212 -27.37 0.75 0.36
N PRO A 213 -27.17 2.07 0.55
CA PRO A 213 -27.92 3.08 -0.18
C PRO A 213 -27.90 2.75 -1.68
N SER A 214 -29.05 2.87 -2.32
CA SER A 214 -29.38 2.34 -3.66
C SER A 214 -28.46 2.73 -4.83
N SER A 215 -27.43 3.54 -4.60
CA SER A 215 -26.41 3.87 -5.57
C SER A 215 -25.05 3.30 -5.16
N ILE A 216 -24.78 2.05 -5.57
CA ILE A 216 -23.42 1.55 -5.92
C ILE A 216 -22.92 2.30 -7.19
N SER A 217 -23.34 3.55 -7.33
CA SER A 217 -23.14 4.39 -8.48
C SER A 217 -22.17 5.47 -8.03
N THR A 218 -21.28 5.86 -8.92
CA THR A 218 -20.43 7.04 -8.70
C THR A 218 -21.23 8.33 -8.69
N SER A 219 -22.56 8.25 -8.81
CA SER A 219 -23.49 9.38 -8.82
C SER A 219 -24.56 9.27 -7.74
N PHE A 220 -24.95 10.42 -7.19
CA PHE A 220 -25.97 10.56 -6.15
C PHE A 220 -26.61 11.95 -6.20
N TRP A 221 -27.83 12.06 -5.66
CA TRP A 221 -28.51 13.35 -5.47
C TRP A 221 -27.94 14.10 -4.27
N LEU A 222 -27.78 15.43 -4.38
CA LEU A 222 -27.27 16.28 -3.29
C LEU A 222 -28.12 16.12 -2.02
N SER A 223 -29.43 15.92 -2.14
CA SER A 223 -30.32 15.64 -0.99
C SER A 223 -29.91 14.40 -0.18
N ASN A 224 -29.24 13.44 -0.82
CA ASN A 224 -28.84 12.16 -0.22
C ASN A 224 -27.39 12.18 0.28
N VAL A 225 -26.68 13.32 0.21
CA VAL A 225 -25.26 13.39 0.57
C VAL A 225 -24.98 12.99 2.02
N GLU A 226 -25.93 13.21 2.94
CA GLU A 226 -25.77 12.81 4.34
C GLU A 226 -25.76 11.29 4.54
N GLU A 227 -26.31 10.53 3.58
CA GLU A 227 -26.29 9.07 3.56
C GLU A 227 -24.93 8.52 3.05
N ILE A 228 -24.07 9.40 2.51
CA ILE A 228 -22.79 9.02 1.89
C ILE A 228 -21.65 9.21 2.87
N PRO A 229 -20.94 8.14 3.23
CA PRO A 229 -19.82 8.25 4.16
C PRO A 229 -18.61 8.95 3.54
N PHE A 230 -18.13 10.00 4.20
CA PHE A 230 -16.82 10.63 3.96
C PHE A 230 -15.76 10.04 4.92
N VAL A 231 -14.95 9.12 4.42
CA VAL A 231 -13.88 8.44 5.15
C VAL A 231 -12.60 9.28 5.14
N GLY A 232 -11.97 9.42 6.30
CA GLY A 232 -10.75 10.21 6.49
C GLY A 232 -10.98 11.70 6.73
N LEU A 233 -12.20 12.19 6.49
CA LEU A 233 -12.59 13.56 6.79
C LEU A 233 -12.77 13.75 8.31
N ASN A 234 -11.91 14.54 8.95
CA ASN A 234 -11.99 14.85 10.38
C ASN A 234 -12.92 16.05 10.63
N GLY A 235 -14.22 15.84 10.38
CA GLY A 235 -15.29 16.80 10.60
C GLY A 235 -16.58 16.40 9.88
N THR A 236 -17.58 17.29 9.90
CA THR A 236 -18.89 17.06 9.28
C THR A 236 -18.97 17.79 7.95
N PHE A 237 -19.34 17.08 6.88
CA PHE A 237 -19.65 17.68 5.58
C PHE A 237 -20.66 18.83 5.74
N LYS A 238 -20.50 19.90 4.97
CA LYS A 238 -21.42 21.04 4.95
C LYS A 238 -21.98 21.28 3.57
N ASP A 239 -21.10 21.36 2.56
CA ASP A 239 -21.50 21.64 1.19
C ASP A 239 -20.41 21.27 0.17
N PHE A 240 -20.78 21.32 -1.10
CA PHE A 240 -19.85 21.38 -2.22
C PHE A 240 -19.76 22.81 -2.75
N THR A 241 -18.66 23.14 -3.41
CA THR A 241 -18.51 24.41 -4.14
C THR A 241 -18.41 24.16 -5.63
N VAL A 242 -19.06 25.01 -6.42
CA VAL A 242 -19.15 24.88 -7.88
C VAL A 242 -18.84 26.21 -8.57
N PRO A 243 -17.62 26.75 -8.42
CA PRO A 243 -17.24 28.04 -9.04
C PRO A 243 -17.27 28.00 -10.56
N ALA A 244 -17.12 26.82 -11.17
CA ALA A 244 -17.13 26.63 -12.61
C ALA A 244 -18.07 25.47 -13.00
N PHE A 245 -19.37 25.75 -13.11
CA PHE A 245 -20.38 24.74 -13.44
C PHE A 245 -20.09 24.08 -14.81
N PRO A 246 -20.18 22.75 -14.94
CA PRO A 246 -20.70 21.78 -13.95
C PRO A 246 -19.64 21.18 -13.01
N TYR A 247 -18.41 21.68 -12.97
CA TYR A 247 -17.32 21.08 -12.20
C TYR A 247 -17.34 21.48 -10.73
N ILE A 248 -17.17 20.48 -9.86
CA ILE A 248 -17.18 20.67 -8.41
C ILE A 248 -15.74 20.78 -7.92
N ALA A 249 -15.40 21.92 -7.31
CA ALA A 249 -14.01 22.24 -6.98
C ALA A 249 -13.63 21.84 -5.55
N HIS A 250 -14.53 22.01 -4.58
CA HIS A 250 -14.19 21.78 -3.17
C HIS A 250 -15.32 21.13 -2.38
N VAL A 251 -14.92 20.40 -1.34
CA VAL A 251 -15.77 19.96 -0.23
C VAL A 251 -15.58 20.93 0.93
N ILE A 252 -16.68 21.54 1.38
CA ILE A 252 -16.74 22.32 2.62
C ILE A 252 -17.14 21.41 3.75
N TYR A 253 -16.40 21.49 4.85
CA TYR A 253 -16.69 20.73 6.05
C TYR A 253 -16.41 21.56 7.30
N GLU A 254 -16.95 21.11 8.42
CA GLU A 254 -16.82 21.77 9.72
C GLU A 254 -16.11 20.84 10.71
N GLN A 255 -15.03 21.34 11.29
CA GLN A 255 -14.26 20.62 12.29
C GLN A 255 -14.49 21.23 13.67
N ARG A 256 -14.88 20.39 14.65
CA ARG A 256 -14.97 20.79 16.05
C ARG A 256 -13.58 21.09 16.62
N ARG A 257 -13.45 22.22 17.31
CA ARG A 257 -12.22 22.61 18.03
C ARG A 257 -12.52 22.80 19.51
N ILE A 258 -11.47 23.05 20.30
CA ILE A 258 -11.58 23.33 21.75
C ILE A 258 -12.49 24.54 21.98
N PHE A 259 -12.43 25.55 21.09
CA PHE A 259 -13.34 26.69 21.06
C PHE A 259 -14.13 26.69 19.76
N GLY A 260 -15.38 26.25 19.81
CA GLY A 260 -16.33 26.32 18.70
C GLY A 260 -16.02 25.38 17.53
N HIS A 261 -16.47 25.79 16.36
CA HIS A 261 -16.35 25.05 15.12
C HIS A 261 -15.61 25.88 14.08
N LYS A 262 -14.76 25.23 13.28
CA LYS A 262 -14.04 25.88 12.18
C LYS A 262 -14.50 25.27 10.86
N ARG A 263 -14.99 26.12 9.96
CA ARG A 263 -15.21 25.75 8.55
C ARG A 263 -13.87 25.64 7.83
N LEU A 264 -13.74 24.59 7.06
CA LEU A 264 -12.57 24.25 6.25
C LEU A 264 -13.04 23.79 4.88
N CYS A 265 -12.18 23.93 3.89
CA CYS A 265 -12.39 23.44 2.53
C CYS A 265 -11.23 22.53 2.13
N VAL A 266 -11.53 21.56 1.26
CA VAL A 266 -10.54 20.65 0.65
C VAL A 266 -10.89 20.51 -0.82
N SER A 267 -9.87 20.56 -1.69
CA SER A 267 -10.04 20.32 -3.13
C SER A 267 -10.61 18.93 -3.40
N THR A 268 -11.55 18.83 -4.33
CA THR A 268 -12.17 17.55 -4.74
C THR A 268 -11.16 16.58 -5.36
N GLU A 269 -9.99 17.04 -5.78
CA GLU A 269 -8.90 16.20 -6.30
C GLU A 269 -8.36 15.20 -5.26
N TYR A 270 -8.48 15.53 -3.96
CA TYR A 270 -8.05 14.65 -2.88
C TYR A 270 -9.13 13.65 -2.46
N PHE A 271 -10.26 13.61 -3.16
CA PHE A 271 -11.36 12.70 -2.87
C PHE A 271 -11.61 11.74 -4.03
N GLU A 272 -11.68 10.45 -3.69
CA GLU A 272 -12.10 9.40 -4.60
C GLU A 272 -13.40 8.76 -4.10
N MET A 273 -14.31 8.41 -5.01
CA MET A 273 -15.51 7.66 -4.68
C MET A 273 -15.37 6.20 -5.11
N GLN A 274 -15.41 5.27 -4.16
CA GLN A 274 -15.38 3.84 -4.39
C GLN A 274 -16.51 3.15 -3.64
N ASN A 275 -17.30 2.33 -4.34
CA ASN A 275 -18.40 1.53 -3.76
C ASN A 275 -19.38 2.36 -2.90
N GLY A 276 -19.76 3.57 -3.34
CA GLY A 276 -20.68 4.42 -2.58
C GLY A 276 -20.06 5.17 -1.40
N VAL A 277 -18.73 5.14 -1.25
CA VAL A 277 -17.98 5.78 -0.17
C VAL A 277 -17.02 6.82 -0.73
N ILE A 278 -16.92 7.98 -0.09
CA ILE A 278 -15.96 9.04 -0.46
C ILE A 278 -14.76 8.96 0.47
N GLN A 279 -13.55 8.81 -0.08
CA GLN A 279 -12.32 8.62 0.68
C GLN A 279 -11.28 9.69 0.35
N ILE A 280 -10.49 10.10 1.35
CA ILE A 280 -9.36 11.01 1.14
C ILE A 280 -8.13 10.23 0.66
N THR A 281 -7.48 10.70 -0.40
CA THR A 281 -6.34 10.01 -1.03
C THR A 281 -4.98 10.49 -0.53
N GLY A 282 -4.15 9.55 -0.02
CA GLY A 282 -2.69 9.63 0.03
C GLY A 282 -2.04 10.72 0.91
N THR A 283 -2.81 11.65 1.46
CA THR A 283 -2.30 12.88 2.08
C THR A 283 -2.99 13.16 3.42
N ASN A 284 -2.25 13.73 4.37
CA ASN A 284 -2.83 14.11 5.65
C ASN A 284 -3.81 15.29 5.46
N LEU A 285 -5.03 15.15 5.97
CA LEU A 285 -6.07 16.18 5.86
C LEU A 285 -5.62 17.56 6.34
N ARG A 286 -4.71 17.64 7.32
CA ARG A 286 -4.19 18.92 7.81
C ARG A 286 -3.41 19.71 6.76
N ASP A 287 -2.78 19.03 5.82
CA ASP A 287 -1.89 19.64 4.83
C ASP A 287 -2.68 20.16 3.61
N ILE A 288 -3.85 19.57 3.37
CA ILE A 288 -4.72 19.87 2.22
C ILE A 288 -5.99 20.66 2.59
N SER A 289 -6.22 20.94 3.88
CA SER A 289 -7.38 21.70 4.34
C SER A 289 -7.04 23.16 4.59
N ALA A 290 -7.84 24.06 4.02
CA ALA A 290 -7.68 25.51 4.15
C ALA A 290 -8.97 26.18 4.66
N ALA A 291 -8.89 27.43 5.09
CA ALA A 291 -10.10 28.23 5.31
C ALA A 291 -10.80 28.48 3.96
N PRO A 292 -12.15 28.45 3.89
CA PRO A 292 -12.86 28.76 2.66
C PRO A 292 -12.49 30.15 2.14
N THR A 293 -12.16 30.25 0.86
CA THR A 293 -11.87 31.51 0.15
C THR A 293 -13.13 32.07 -0.53
N GLU A 294 -13.09 33.30 -1.05
CA GLU A 294 -14.19 33.85 -1.86
C GLU A 294 -14.44 33.04 -3.13
N ASP A 295 -13.37 32.50 -3.74
CA ASP A 295 -13.44 31.59 -4.90
C ASP A 295 -14.11 30.23 -4.59
N ALA A 296 -14.43 29.97 -3.32
CA ALA A 296 -15.17 28.79 -2.86
C ALA A 296 -16.70 28.99 -2.94
N GLN A 297 -17.17 29.79 -3.90
CA GLN A 297 -18.58 30.11 -4.15
C GLN A 297 -18.94 29.88 -5.64
N PRO A 298 -20.21 29.58 -5.96
CA PRO A 298 -21.32 29.31 -5.05
C PRO A 298 -21.21 27.99 -4.29
N LEU A 299 -21.85 27.94 -3.12
CA LEU A 299 -22.19 26.69 -2.46
C LEU A 299 -23.33 25.98 -3.21
N MET A 300 -23.25 24.66 -3.33
CA MET A 300 -24.22 23.90 -4.14
C MET A 300 -25.64 23.96 -3.56
N LYS A 301 -25.78 23.96 -2.23
CA LYS A 301 -27.10 24.11 -1.59
C LYS A 301 -27.74 25.47 -1.86
N GLU A 302 -26.95 26.51 -2.13
CA GLU A 302 -27.50 27.85 -2.47
C GLU A 302 -28.15 27.89 -3.85
N LEU A 303 -27.87 26.90 -4.70
CA LEU A 303 -28.49 26.74 -6.02
C LEU A 303 -29.87 26.06 -5.93
N ILE A 304 -30.16 25.33 -4.84
CA ILE A 304 -31.48 24.71 -4.61
C ILE A 304 -32.53 25.82 -4.46
N GLY A 305 -33.67 25.64 -5.13
CA GLY A 305 -34.76 26.62 -5.17
C GLY A 305 -34.49 27.83 -6.06
N LYS A 306 -33.31 27.95 -6.69
CA LYS A 306 -33.03 29.04 -7.63
C LYS A 306 -33.73 28.79 -8.97
N PRO A 307 -34.12 29.88 -9.68
CA PRO A 307 -34.72 29.75 -11.01
C PRO A 307 -33.69 29.26 -12.03
N VAL A 308 -34.17 28.45 -12.96
CA VAL A 308 -33.45 28.05 -14.18
C VAL A 308 -34.03 28.83 -15.35
N LEU A 309 -33.21 29.70 -15.93
CA LEU A 309 -33.61 30.56 -17.05
C LEU A 309 -33.12 29.98 -18.37
N THR A 310 -33.88 30.17 -19.44
CA THR A 310 -33.42 29.91 -20.82
C THR A 310 -32.50 31.03 -21.31
N LEU A 311 -31.91 30.86 -22.51
CA LEU A 311 -31.10 31.91 -23.16
C LEU A 311 -31.90 33.17 -23.53
N ASP A 312 -33.23 33.04 -23.65
CA ASP A 312 -34.20 34.10 -23.91
C ASP A 312 -34.95 34.53 -22.63
N GLU A 313 -34.38 34.25 -21.45
CA GLU A 313 -34.83 34.71 -20.13
C GLU A 313 -36.20 34.19 -19.64
N TYR A 314 -36.73 33.15 -20.28
CA TYR A 314 -37.91 32.45 -19.76
C TYR A 314 -37.54 31.51 -18.61
N GLU A 315 -38.35 31.51 -17.55
CA GLU A 315 -38.17 30.61 -16.43
C GLU A 315 -38.70 29.21 -16.75
N LEU A 316 -37.80 28.23 -16.83
CA LEU A 316 -38.14 26.83 -16.98
C LEU A 316 -38.74 26.24 -15.70
N GLY A 317 -38.28 26.73 -14.55
CA GLY A 317 -38.68 26.26 -13.23
C GLY A 317 -37.62 26.55 -12.17
N THR A 318 -37.70 25.84 -11.05
CA THR A 318 -36.75 25.96 -9.93
C THR A 318 -35.98 24.66 -9.71
N VAL A 319 -34.72 24.78 -9.27
CA VAL A 319 -33.91 23.59 -8.94
C VAL A 319 -34.51 22.88 -7.74
N ALA A 320 -34.93 21.64 -7.94
CA ALA A 320 -35.40 20.77 -6.87
C ALA A 320 -34.24 20.00 -6.22
N ASP A 321 -33.28 19.56 -7.05
CA ASP A 321 -32.19 18.69 -6.62
C ASP A 321 -31.05 18.68 -7.66
N ILE A 322 -29.87 18.19 -7.27
CA ILE A 322 -28.66 18.20 -8.11
C ILE A 322 -28.04 16.80 -8.09
N LEU A 323 -27.90 16.20 -9.27
CA LEU A 323 -27.24 14.92 -9.45
C LEU A 323 -25.73 15.15 -9.58
N ILE A 324 -24.96 14.64 -8.63
CA ILE A 324 -23.51 14.73 -8.58
C ILE A 324 -22.95 13.40 -9.05
N SER A 325 -21.86 13.42 -9.82
CA SER A 325 -21.13 12.22 -10.24
C SER A 325 -19.62 12.38 -10.04
N TYR A 326 -18.97 11.29 -9.62
CA TYR A 326 -17.53 11.11 -9.67
C TYR A 326 -17.17 10.39 -10.97
N ARG A 327 -16.37 11.05 -11.81
CA ARG A 327 -15.86 10.53 -13.09
C ARG A 327 -14.33 10.44 -13.02
N LYS A 328 -13.70 9.76 -13.99
CA LYS A 328 -12.22 9.73 -14.11
C LYS A 328 -11.59 11.13 -14.15
N THR A 329 -12.34 12.13 -14.59
CA THR A 329 -11.93 13.52 -14.70
C THR A 329 -12.21 14.34 -13.43
N GLY A 330 -12.71 13.72 -12.35
CA GLY A 330 -13.09 14.38 -11.11
C GLY A 330 -14.60 14.45 -10.89
N TRP A 331 -15.00 15.33 -9.97
CA TRP A 331 -16.37 15.51 -9.51
C TRP A 331 -17.13 16.53 -10.39
N ALA A 332 -18.35 16.19 -10.80
CA ALA A 332 -19.17 17.04 -11.65
C ALA A 332 -20.66 16.94 -11.30
N VAL A 333 -21.41 17.97 -11.69
CA VAL A 333 -22.87 17.93 -11.73
C VAL A 333 -23.29 17.27 -13.04
N GLU A 334 -23.90 16.10 -12.93
CA GLU A 334 -24.39 15.31 -14.06
C GLU A 334 -25.67 15.91 -14.64
N ALA A 335 -26.58 16.31 -13.76
CA ALA A 335 -27.86 16.89 -14.11
C ALA A 335 -28.42 17.69 -12.94
N ILE A 336 -29.34 18.60 -13.22
CA ILE A 336 -30.21 19.20 -12.21
C ILE A 336 -31.63 18.70 -12.41
N LYS A 337 -32.33 18.44 -11.32
CA LYS A 337 -33.77 18.19 -11.31
C LYS A 337 -34.47 19.54 -11.17
N VAL A 338 -35.43 19.80 -12.03
CA VAL A 338 -36.17 21.05 -12.10
C VAL A 338 -37.65 20.78 -11.87
N SER A 339 -38.24 21.45 -10.89
CA SER A 339 -39.69 21.55 -10.77
C SER A 339 -40.17 22.63 -11.74
N SER A 340 -40.99 22.23 -12.71
CA SER A 340 -41.46 23.10 -13.79
C SER A 340 -42.15 24.36 -13.29
N SER A 341 -41.89 25.48 -13.98
CA SER A 341 -42.62 26.72 -13.72
C SER A 341 -44.09 26.55 -14.13
N LYS A 342 -44.96 27.41 -13.59
CA LYS A 342 -46.39 27.43 -13.95
C LYS A 342 -46.61 27.54 -15.46
N TYR A 343 -45.73 28.24 -16.17
CA TYR A 343 -45.82 28.44 -17.61
C TYR A 343 -45.67 27.13 -18.41
N PHE A 344 -44.86 26.18 -17.92
CA PHE A 344 -44.60 24.91 -18.60
C PHE A 344 -45.37 23.73 -18.00
N LYS A 345 -45.96 23.87 -16.82
CA LYS A 345 -46.62 22.77 -16.08
C LYS A 345 -47.67 22.03 -16.90
N ASP A 346 -48.48 22.75 -17.68
CA ASP A 346 -49.55 22.16 -18.53
C ASP A 346 -49.03 21.72 -19.91
N LYS A 347 -47.79 22.07 -20.25
CA LYS A 347 -47.13 21.75 -21.54
C LYS A 347 -46.22 20.51 -21.45
N LEU A 348 -45.91 20.06 -20.24
CA LEU A 348 -45.01 18.94 -19.97
C LEU A 348 -45.78 17.72 -19.48
N THR A 349 -45.34 16.54 -19.91
CA THR A 349 -45.94 15.25 -19.49
C THR A 349 -45.72 14.96 -18.01
N GLN A 350 -44.69 15.55 -17.40
CA GLN A 350 -44.38 15.45 -15.97
C GLN A 350 -44.02 16.82 -15.39
N PRO A 351 -44.39 17.10 -14.12
CA PRO A 351 -44.14 18.39 -13.47
C PRO A 351 -42.67 18.59 -13.08
N GLU A 352 -41.87 17.52 -13.11
CA GLU A 352 -40.44 17.53 -12.86
C GLU A 352 -39.70 16.94 -14.05
N PHE A 353 -38.56 17.52 -14.38
CA PHE A 353 -37.69 17.04 -15.44
C PHE A 353 -36.22 17.28 -15.07
N SER A 354 -35.31 16.60 -15.77
CA SER A 354 -33.87 16.77 -15.56
C SER A 354 -33.22 17.48 -16.74
N ILE A 355 -32.29 18.40 -16.45
CA ILE A 355 -31.47 19.05 -17.46
C ILE A 355 -30.02 18.60 -17.26
N PRO A 356 -29.33 18.10 -18.31
CA PRO A 356 -27.92 17.72 -18.21
C PRO A 356 -27.04 18.90 -17.79
N GLY A 357 -26.06 18.64 -16.92
CA GLY A 357 -25.19 19.66 -16.37
C GLY A 357 -24.38 20.41 -17.43
N GLU A 358 -23.95 19.72 -18.50
CA GLU A 358 -23.23 20.39 -19.60
C GLU A 358 -24.10 21.36 -20.43
N ARG A 359 -25.41 21.37 -20.24
CA ARG A 359 -26.35 22.28 -20.88
C ARG A 359 -26.69 23.48 -20.01
N ILE A 360 -25.98 23.66 -18.90
CA ILE A 360 -26.24 24.73 -17.93
C ILE A 360 -24.95 25.48 -17.64
N SER A 361 -25.09 26.78 -17.43
CA SER A 361 -24.02 27.65 -16.93
C SER A 361 -24.50 28.47 -15.75
N LEU A 362 -23.56 28.89 -14.90
CA LEU A 362 -23.82 29.89 -13.87
C LEU A 362 -23.82 31.29 -14.46
N LYS A 363 -24.74 32.12 -13.96
CA LYS A 363 -24.76 33.57 -14.19
C LYS A 363 -24.73 34.26 -12.84
N GLU A 364 -23.75 35.13 -12.66
CA GLU A 364 -23.64 35.98 -11.47
C GLU A 364 -24.55 37.21 -11.62
N GLY A 365 -25.27 37.55 -10.54
CA GLY A 365 -26.18 38.68 -10.47
C GLY A 365 -26.33 39.13 -9.01
N MET A 366 -27.50 39.60 -8.58
CA MET A 366 -27.76 39.84 -7.14
C MET A 366 -27.70 38.54 -6.30
N SER A 367 -27.90 37.40 -6.94
CA SER A 367 -27.58 36.06 -6.43
C SER A 367 -27.29 35.14 -7.60
N TRP A 368 -26.60 34.02 -7.38
CA TRP A 368 -26.33 33.01 -8.41
C TRP A 368 -27.60 32.47 -9.06
N GLN A 369 -27.57 32.38 -10.39
CA GLN A 369 -28.65 31.84 -11.23
C GLN A 369 -28.10 30.77 -12.18
N LEU A 370 -28.96 29.86 -12.62
CA LEU A 370 -28.64 28.83 -13.61
C LEU A 370 -29.29 29.19 -14.95
N VAL A 371 -28.49 29.13 -16.01
CA VAL A 371 -28.92 29.40 -17.39
C VAL A 371 -28.82 28.12 -18.19
N ALA A 372 -29.97 27.59 -18.63
CA ALA A 372 -30.07 26.47 -19.54
C ALA A 372 -29.83 26.94 -20.98
N HIS A 373 -28.99 26.21 -21.72
CA HIS A 373 -28.58 26.51 -23.10
C HIS A 373 -29.65 26.07 -24.10
N VAL A 374 -30.86 26.55 -23.90
CA VAL A 374 -32.03 26.31 -24.74
C VAL A 374 -32.76 27.64 -24.97
N LYS A 375 -33.52 27.71 -26.07
CA LYS A 375 -34.44 28.81 -26.37
C LYS A 375 -35.85 28.27 -26.48
N VAL A 376 -36.84 29.07 -26.11
CA VAL A 376 -38.25 28.70 -26.31
C VAL A 376 -38.62 28.98 -27.77
N ALA A 377 -39.23 28.00 -28.45
CA ALA A 377 -39.72 28.21 -29.81
C ALA A 377 -40.86 29.25 -29.79
N LEU A 378 -40.74 30.29 -30.61
CA LEU A 378 -41.67 31.44 -30.68
C LEU A 378 -43.15 31.05 -30.90
N GLU A 379 -43.43 29.88 -31.50
CA GLU A 379 -44.80 29.39 -31.67
C GLU A 379 -45.50 29.04 -30.34
N LEU A 380 -44.75 28.71 -29.28
CA LEU A 380 -45.28 28.47 -27.93
C LEU A 380 -45.47 29.76 -27.12
N ALA A 381 -44.88 30.87 -27.56
CA ALA A 381 -44.98 32.18 -26.91
C ALA A 381 -46.21 32.98 -27.38
N ASN A 382 -46.77 32.65 -28.55
CA ASN A 382 -47.91 33.35 -29.16
C ASN A 382 -49.31 32.83 -28.77
N HIS A 383 -49.41 31.94 -27.77
CA HIS A 383 -50.68 31.62 -27.12
C HIS A 383 -50.82 32.41 -25.81
N GLN A 384 -50.86 33.72 -25.95
CA GLN A 384 -51.47 34.64 -24.99
C GLN A 384 -52.47 35.52 -25.75
N PHE A 385 -53.71 35.04 -25.84
CA PHE A 385 -54.92 35.86 -25.76
C PHE A 385 -55.96 35.09 -24.97
#